data_AF-E6TEG3-F1
#
_entry.id   AF-E6TEG3-F1
#
_cell.length_a   1.000
_cell.length_b   1.000
_cell.length_c   1.000
_cell.angle_alpha   90.00
_cell.angle_beta   90.00
_cell.angle_gamma   90.00
#
_symmetry.space_group_name_H-M   'P 1'
#
loop_
_entity.id
_entity.type
_entity.pdbx_description
1 polymer ?
#
loop_
_entity_poly.entity_id
_entity_poly.type
_entity_poly.pdbx_seq_one_letter_code
_entity_poly.pdbx_strand_id
1 'polypeptide(L)'
;MLGSFLTTWSQARAAFGDGVPLPGSTFDGSSTLRRLEAETRRAAPRSDWTGGAADTYAAGNAEHARAFARMAELDERMGREVDRSAVVVRDGRVDLDSVKDWVLSAAASVPDNAAGERMLLPIVGKGCTDIADIVTSSNGQLATIAERIRSLGVEYAALDDAASVTPRSEATTSDLRRPTPRHR
;
A
#
# COMPACT_ATOMS: atom_id res chain seq x y z
N MET A 1 8.19 -20.64 -35.02
CA MET A 1 8.34 -19.19 -34.74
C MET A 1 7.11 -18.63 -34.04
N LEU A 2 5.94 -18.60 -34.68
CA LEU A 2 4.72 -18.06 -34.04
C LEU A 2 4.33 -18.81 -32.75
N GLY A 3 4.41 -20.14 -32.75
CA GLY A 3 4.15 -20.93 -31.54
C GLY A 3 5.10 -20.60 -30.38
N SER A 4 6.40 -20.39 -30.67
CA SER A 4 7.38 -19.98 -29.65
C SER A 4 7.06 -18.60 -29.08
N PHE A 5 6.66 -17.65 -29.94
CA PHE A 5 6.17 -16.34 -29.50
C PHE A 5 4.96 -16.46 -28.57
N LEU A 6 3.95 -17.26 -28.93
CA LEU A 6 2.76 -17.45 -28.11
C LEU A 6 3.08 -18.07 -26.75
N THR A 7 4.05 -18.99 -26.68
CA THR A 7 4.57 -19.52 -25.42
C THR A 7 5.22 -18.41 -24.57
N THR A 8 6.09 -17.59 -25.17
CA THR A 8 6.73 -16.47 -24.46
C THR A 8 5.71 -15.46 -23.96
N TRP A 9 4.75 -15.07 -24.81
CA TRP A 9 3.65 -14.19 -24.44
C TRP A 9 2.84 -14.78 -23.28
N SER A 10 2.47 -16.07 -23.35
CA SER A 10 1.69 -16.73 -22.31
C SER A 10 2.42 -16.75 -20.97
N GLN A 11 3.74 -16.98 -20.96
CA GLN A 11 4.55 -16.95 -19.76
C GLN A 11 4.64 -15.54 -19.18
N ALA A 12 4.89 -14.53 -20.02
CA ALA A 12 4.89 -13.14 -19.60
C ALA A 12 3.53 -12.74 -19.00
N ARG A 13 2.43 -13.08 -19.68
CA ARG A 13 1.06 -12.77 -19.24
C ARG A 13 0.69 -13.43 -17.93
N ALA A 14 1.20 -14.64 -17.68
CA ALA A 14 1.00 -15.36 -16.42
C ALA A 14 1.78 -14.73 -15.25
N ALA A 15 2.94 -14.10 -15.49
CA ALA A 15 3.72 -13.43 -14.45
C ALA A 15 2.97 -12.23 -13.83
N PHE A 16 2.04 -11.62 -14.57
CA PHE A 16 1.13 -10.60 -14.05
C PHE A 16 -0.03 -11.17 -13.23
N GLY A 17 -0.16 -12.50 -13.13
CA GLY A 17 -1.26 -13.18 -12.46
C GLY A 17 -2.61 -13.02 -13.16
N ASP A 18 -3.65 -13.53 -12.48
CA ASP A 18 -5.03 -13.52 -12.97
C ASP A 18 -5.96 -12.71 -12.06
N GLY A 19 -7.24 -12.60 -12.45
CA GLY A 19 -8.29 -11.91 -11.68
C GLY A 19 -8.16 -10.38 -11.68
N VAL A 20 -9.04 -9.72 -10.95
CA VAL A 20 -8.96 -8.26 -10.74
C VAL A 20 -7.94 -7.99 -9.64
N PRO A 21 -6.88 -7.19 -9.89
CA PRO A 21 -5.94 -6.83 -8.83
C PRO A 21 -6.68 -6.19 -7.64
N LEU A 22 -6.26 -6.51 -6.41
CA LEU A 22 -6.94 -6.00 -5.23
C LEU A 22 -6.86 -4.46 -5.19
N PRO A 23 -7.98 -3.77 -4.87
CA PRO A 23 -7.98 -2.34 -4.72
C PRO A 23 -7.30 -1.95 -3.41
N GLY A 24 -6.64 -0.79 -3.43
CA GLY A 24 -5.95 -0.18 -2.31
C GLY A 24 -6.85 0.16 -1.13
N SER A 25 -8.14 0.39 -1.39
CA SER A 25 -9.16 0.57 -0.33
C SER A 25 -9.21 -0.57 0.70
N THR A 26 -8.76 -1.78 0.34
CA THR A 26 -8.64 -2.91 1.28
C THR A 26 -7.62 -2.65 2.39
N PHE A 27 -6.64 -1.78 2.14
CA PHE A 27 -5.53 -1.43 3.03
C PHE A 27 -5.68 -0.01 3.59
N ASP A 28 -6.79 0.66 3.32
CA ASP A 28 -7.08 2.01 3.81
C ASP A 28 -8.07 1.97 4.98
N GLY A 29 -7.52 1.84 6.20
CA GLY A 29 -8.26 1.95 7.45
C GLY A 29 -8.48 3.39 7.93
N SER A 30 -8.08 4.40 7.14
CA SER A 30 -7.96 5.79 7.59
C SER A 30 -9.26 6.38 8.12
N SER A 31 -10.41 6.01 7.55
CA SER A 31 -11.72 6.47 8.01
C SER A 31 -12.01 6.08 9.47
N THR A 32 -11.67 4.86 9.85
CA THR A 32 -11.83 4.36 11.22
C THR A 32 -10.86 5.07 12.16
N LEU A 33 -9.61 5.24 11.74
CA LEU A 33 -8.57 5.91 12.53
C LEU A 33 -8.90 7.39 12.77
N ARG A 34 -9.40 8.11 11.76
CA ARG A 34 -9.88 9.50 11.90
C ARG A 34 -11.09 9.60 12.85
N ARG A 35 -11.96 8.59 12.86
CA ARG A 35 -13.05 8.52 13.85
C ARG A 35 -12.49 8.37 15.27
N LEU A 36 -11.55 7.45 15.47
CA LEU A 36 -10.91 7.23 16.77
C LEU A 36 -10.14 8.46 17.26
N GLU A 37 -9.46 9.17 16.35
CA GLU A 37 -8.84 10.47 16.62
C GLU A 37 -9.88 11.47 17.16
N ALA A 38 -11.01 11.62 16.47
CA ALA A 38 -12.06 12.56 16.86
C ALA A 38 -12.71 12.19 18.20
N GLU A 39 -12.99 10.90 18.43
CA GLU A 39 -13.52 10.39 19.69
C GLU A 39 -12.55 10.62 20.85
N THR A 40 -11.26 10.34 20.62
CA THR A 40 -10.21 10.60 21.60
C THR A 40 -10.16 12.08 21.96
N ARG A 41 -10.15 13.00 20.97
CA ARG A 41 -10.16 14.45 21.28
C ARG A 41 -11.37 14.87 22.10
N ARG A 42 -12.55 14.29 21.86
CA ARG A 42 -13.77 14.58 22.63
C ARG A 42 -13.71 14.07 24.07
N ALA A 43 -12.91 13.04 24.33
CA ALA A 43 -12.71 12.49 25.67
C ALA A 43 -11.76 13.33 26.53
N ALA A 44 -11.22 14.45 26.02
CA ALA A 44 -10.38 15.35 26.80
C ALA A 44 -11.10 15.87 28.07
N PRO A 45 -10.36 16.20 29.14
CA PRO A 45 -10.96 16.73 30.36
C PRO A 45 -11.82 17.96 30.08
N ARG A 46 -13.02 17.95 30.66
CA ARG A 46 -13.93 19.10 30.62
C ARG A 46 -13.54 20.11 31.71
N SER A 47 -14.10 21.32 31.63
CA SER A 47 -13.77 22.44 32.52
C SER A 47 -14.02 22.18 34.02
N ASP A 48 -14.83 21.18 34.35
CA ASP A 48 -15.14 20.73 35.71
C ASP A 48 -14.12 19.73 36.29
N TRP A 49 -13.25 19.16 35.45
CA TRP A 49 -12.17 18.30 35.88
C TRP A 49 -10.82 19.00 35.72
N THR A 50 -10.25 19.42 36.85
CA THR A 50 -9.02 20.22 36.90
C THR A 50 -7.97 19.61 37.84
N GLY A 51 -6.73 20.09 37.75
CA GLY A 51 -5.60 19.66 38.59
C GLY A 51 -4.69 18.66 37.88
N GLY A 52 -3.58 18.28 38.52
CA GLY A 52 -2.51 17.54 37.85
C GLY A 52 -2.93 16.23 37.17
N ALA A 53 -3.91 15.50 37.72
CA ALA A 53 -4.46 14.30 37.08
C ALA A 53 -5.21 14.61 35.77
N ALA A 54 -5.94 15.73 35.73
CA ALA A 54 -6.59 16.20 34.51
C ALA A 54 -5.54 16.60 33.46
N ASP A 55 -4.47 17.29 33.87
CA ASP A 55 -3.39 17.69 32.96
C ASP A 55 -2.66 16.48 32.36
N THR A 56 -2.31 15.48 33.18
CA THR A 56 -1.69 14.23 32.71
C THR A 56 -2.61 13.48 31.74
N TYR A 57 -3.90 13.39 32.05
CA TYR A 57 -4.85 12.76 31.13
C TYR A 57 -4.97 13.55 29.82
N ALA A 58 -5.07 14.89 29.88
CA ALA A 58 -5.16 15.73 28.69
C ALA A 58 -3.95 15.54 27.76
N ALA A 59 -2.74 15.43 28.33
CA ALA A 59 -1.51 15.17 27.59
C ALA A 59 -1.56 13.81 26.87
N GLY A 60 -1.87 12.73 27.58
CA GLY A 60 -1.96 11.39 26.99
C GLY A 60 -3.08 11.29 25.94
N ASN A 61 -4.22 11.93 26.19
CA ASN A 61 -5.33 12.01 25.24
C ASN A 61 -4.92 12.73 23.94
N ALA A 62 -4.18 13.83 24.05
CA ALA A 62 -3.66 14.55 22.89
C ALA A 62 -2.63 13.72 22.11
N GLU A 63 -1.79 12.94 22.79
CA GLU A 63 -0.82 12.04 22.18
C GLU A 63 -1.51 10.93 21.39
N HIS A 64 -2.47 10.23 21.98
CA HIS A 64 -3.26 9.20 21.29
C HIS A 64 -3.99 9.75 20.06
N ALA A 65 -4.59 10.94 20.16
CA ALA A 65 -5.25 11.57 19.01
C ALA A 65 -4.25 11.86 17.87
N ARG A 66 -3.02 12.29 18.18
CA ARG A 66 -1.97 12.50 17.17
C ARG A 66 -1.52 11.18 16.56
N ALA A 67 -1.38 10.12 17.35
CA ALA A 67 -1.03 8.79 16.86
C ALA A 67 -2.09 8.27 15.86
N PHE A 68 -3.39 8.35 16.20
CA PHE A 68 -4.47 7.98 15.28
C PHE A 68 -4.44 8.79 13.98
N ALA A 69 -4.20 10.10 14.06
CA ALA A 69 -4.10 10.95 12.88
C ALA A 69 -2.95 10.52 11.95
N ARG A 70 -1.79 10.20 12.52
CA ARG A 70 -0.61 9.75 11.75
C ARG A 70 -0.81 8.36 11.16
N MET A 71 -1.39 7.42 11.91
CA MET A 71 -1.74 6.11 11.36
C MET A 71 -2.75 6.25 10.20
N ALA A 72 -3.75 7.13 10.34
CA ALA A 72 -4.72 7.35 9.27
C ALA A 72 -4.08 7.85 7.97
N GLU A 73 -3.11 8.76 8.08
CA GLU A 73 -2.37 9.26 6.91
C GLU A 73 -1.53 8.15 6.25
N LEU A 74 -0.89 7.30 7.06
CA LEU A 74 -0.10 6.19 6.54
C LEU A 74 -0.97 5.14 5.85
N ASP A 75 -2.13 4.79 6.41
CA ASP A 75 -3.08 3.84 5.80
C ASP A 75 -3.58 4.34 4.44
N GLU A 76 -3.91 5.62 4.36
CA GLU A 76 -4.36 6.24 3.11
C GLU A 76 -3.24 6.22 2.05
N ARG A 77 -1.99 6.47 2.46
CA ARG A 77 -0.81 6.37 1.58
C ARG A 77 -0.56 4.93 1.13
N MET A 78 -0.69 3.96 2.03
CA MET A 78 -0.55 2.53 1.72
C MET A 78 -1.57 2.11 0.66
N GLY A 79 -2.85 2.46 0.87
CA GLY A 79 -3.91 2.18 -0.10
C GLY A 79 -3.57 2.72 -1.49
N ARG A 80 -3.10 3.97 -1.59
CA ARG A 80 -2.70 4.55 -2.88
C ARG A 80 -1.56 3.80 -3.58
N GLU A 81 -0.55 3.32 -2.85
CA GLU A 81 0.53 2.56 -3.47
C GLU A 81 0.07 1.16 -3.93
N VAL A 82 -0.88 0.54 -3.22
CA VAL A 82 -1.52 -0.70 -3.68
C VAL A 82 -2.34 -0.46 -4.94
N ASP A 83 -3.13 0.62 -5.01
CA ASP A 83 -3.87 0.99 -6.23
C ASP A 83 -2.93 1.21 -7.42
N ARG A 84 -1.80 1.89 -7.21
CA ARG A 84 -0.78 2.04 -8.27
C ARG A 84 -0.22 0.70 -8.72
N SER A 85 0.04 -0.23 -7.81
CA SER A 85 0.51 -1.58 -8.16
C SER A 85 -0.54 -2.32 -8.99
N ALA A 86 -1.80 -2.23 -8.59
CA ALA A 86 -2.93 -2.80 -9.32
C ALA A 86 -3.05 -2.24 -10.75
N VAL A 87 -2.84 -0.94 -10.93
CA VAL A 87 -2.81 -0.27 -12.23
C VAL A 87 -1.67 -0.82 -13.11
N VAL A 88 -0.43 -0.87 -12.60
CA VAL A 88 0.71 -1.42 -13.36
C VAL A 88 0.44 -2.85 -13.81
N VAL A 89 -0.14 -3.67 -12.94
CA VAL A 89 -0.47 -5.06 -13.27
C VAL A 89 -1.55 -5.13 -14.36
N ARG A 90 -2.63 -4.36 -14.23
CA ARG A 90 -3.70 -4.32 -15.21
C ARG A 90 -3.20 -3.85 -16.57
N ASP A 91 -2.46 -2.76 -16.59
CA ASP A 91 -2.02 -2.11 -17.83
C ASP A 91 -1.00 -3.02 -18.55
N GLY A 92 -0.05 -3.63 -17.83
CA GLY A 92 0.88 -4.60 -18.42
C GLY A 92 0.18 -5.81 -19.06
N ARG A 93 -0.94 -6.27 -18.49
CA ARG A 93 -1.76 -7.34 -19.10
C ARG A 93 -2.39 -6.88 -20.42
N VAL A 94 -3.00 -5.69 -20.42
CA VAL A 94 -3.62 -5.09 -21.62
C VAL A 94 -2.58 -4.87 -22.72
N ASP A 95 -1.39 -4.39 -22.37
CA ASP A 95 -0.31 -4.16 -23.32
C ASP A 95 0.19 -5.48 -23.92
N LEU A 96 0.39 -6.51 -23.10
CA LEU A 96 0.77 -7.85 -23.58
C LEU A 96 -0.30 -8.44 -24.51
N ASP A 97 -1.58 -8.34 -24.16
CA ASP A 97 -2.68 -8.79 -25.01
C ASP A 97 -2.69 -8.04 -26.36
N SER A 98 -2.44 -6.73 -26.34
CA SER A 98 -2.33 -5.90 -27.55
C SER A 98 -1.16 -6.32 -28.45
N VAL A 99 0.01 -6.66 -27.87
CA VAL A 99 1.17 -7.16 -28.64
C VAL A 99 0.85 -8.50 -29.31
N LYS A 100 0.21 -9.43 -28.59
CA LYS A 100 -0.21 -10.72 -29.17
C LYS A 100 -1.15 -10.50 -30.36
N ASP A 101 -2.17 -9.67 -30.20
CA ASP A 101 -3.17 -9.44 -31.24
C ASP A 101 -2.52 -8.80 -32.48
N TRP A 102 -1.59 -7.86 -32.29
CA TRP A 102 -0.79 -7.29 -33.37
C TRP A 102 0.06 -8.36 -34.09
N VAL A 103 0.78 -9.23 -33.37
CA VAL A 103 1.60 -10.28 -33.98
C VAL A 103 0.73 -11.26 -34.77
N LEU A 104 -0.41 -11.68 -34.22
CA LEU A 104 -1.33 -12.61 -34.90
C LEU A 104 -1.91 -11.98 -36.17
N SER A 105 -2.34 -10.73 -36.10
CA SER A 105 -2.86 -10.01 -37.26
C SER A 105 -1.79 -9.80 -38.34
N ALA A 106 -0.58 -9.44 -37.93
CA ALA A 106 0.54 -9.24 -38.86
C ALA A 106 0.94 -10.58 -39.51
N ALA A 107 1.04 -11.65 -38.74
CA ALA A 107 1.34 -12.99 -39.25
C ALA A 107 0.30 -13.50 -40.25
N ALA A 108 -0.99 -13.22 -40.01
CA ALA A 108 -2.08 -13.60 -40.91
C ALA A 108 -2.05 -12.86 -42.26
N SER A 109 -1.38 -11.70 -42.35
CA SER A 109 -1.23 -10.93 -43.58
C SER A 109 -0.09 -11.41 -44.48
N VAL A 110 0.73 -12.35 -44.00
CA VAL A 110 1.92 -12.83 -44.69
C VAL A 110 1.57 -13.96 -45.68
N PRO A 111 2.12 -13.96 -46.91
CA PRO A 111 1.88 -15.04 -47.87
C PRO A 111 2.36 -16.41 -47.39
N ASP A 112 1.63 -17.47 -47.71
CA ASP A 112 2.01 -18.85 -47.37
C ASP A 112 3.07 -19.42 -48.34
N ASN A 113 4.27 -18.86 -48.28
CA ASN A 113 5.43 -19.27 -49.08
C ASN A 113 6.76 -18.87 -48.42
N ALA A 114 7.89 -19.27 -49.02
CA ALA A 114 9.23 -18.97 -48.51
C ALA A 114 9.58 -17.47 -48.41
N ALA A 115 8.91 -16.58 -49.15
CA ALA A 115 9.06 -15.15 -48.95
C ALA A 115 8.32 -14.69 -47.69
N GLY A 116 7.12 -15.24 -47.46
CA GLY A 116 6.36 -14.99 -46.24
C GLY A 116 7.04 -15.51 -44.98
N GLU A 117 7.64 -16.70 -45.00
CA GLU A 117 8.44 -17.18 -43.86
C GLU A 117 9.55 -16.21 -43.45
N ARG A 118 10.18 -15.55 -44.43
CA ARG A 118 11.19 -14.50 -44.18
C ARG A 118 10.58 -13.22 -43.61
N MET A 119 9.33 -12.91 -43.95
CA MET A 119 8.60 -11.76 -43.40
C MET A 119 8.09 -12.01 -41.97
N LEU A 120 7.84 -13.26 -41.57
CA LEU A 120 7.43 -13.60 -40.20
C LEU A 120 8.51 -13.34 -39.16
N LEU A 121 9.79 -13.50 -39.54
CA LEU A 121 10.93 -13.29 -38.65
C LEU A 121 10.93 -11.92 -37.95
N PRO A 122 10.89 -10.78 -38.68
CA PRO A 122 10.88 -9.46 -38.05
C PRO A 122 9.58 -9.17 -37.27
N ILE A 123 8.43 -9.74 -37.67
CA ILE A 123 7.15 -9.58 -36.93
C ILE A 123 7.27 -10.21 -35.54
N VAL A 124 7.69 -11.48 -35.50
CA VAL A 124 7.89 -12.21 -34.24
C VAL A 124 9.00 -11.56 -33.41
N GLY A 125 10.10 -11.13 -34.05
CA GLY A 125 11.21 -10.45 -33.40
C GLY A 125 10.75 -9.18 -32.67
N LYS A 126 9.99 -8.31 -33.35
CA LYS A 126 9.42 -7.11 -32.73
C LYS A 126 8.50 -7.46 -31.55
N GLY A 127 7.60 -8.42 -31.73
CA GLY A 127 6.69 -8.83 -30.66
C GLY A 127 7.41 -9.33 -29.41
N CYS A 128 8.50 -10.09 -29.57
CA CYS A 128 9.33 -10.51 -28.45
C CYS A 128 10.04 -9.33 -27.75
N THR A 129 10.54 -8.35 -28.51
CA THR A 129 11.13 -7.13 -27.95
C THR A 129 10.08 -6.33 -27.17
N ASP A 130 8.90 -6.11 -27.73
CA ASP A 130 7.82 -5.37 -27.05
C ASP A 130 7.41 -6.06 -25.74
N ILE A 131 7.32 -7.41 -25.71
CA ILE A 131 7.06 -8.18 -24.48
C ILE A 131 8.16 -7.92 -23.44
N ALA A 132 9.43 -7.97 -23.86
CA ALA A 132 10.56 -7.75 -22.95
C ALA A 132 10.55 -6.33 -22.36
N ASP A 133 10.21 -5.33 -23.17
CA ASP A 133 10.11 -3.93 -22.75
C ASP A 133 8.96 -3.72 -21.76
N ILE A 134 7.78 -4.30 -22.01
CA ILE A 134 6.62 -4.23 -21.10
C ILE A 134 6.97 -4.85 -19.74
N VAL A 135 7.55 -6.05 -19.73
CA VAL A 135 7.92 -6.75 -18.49
C VAL A 135 8.99 -5.95 -17.73
N THR A 136 10.00 -5.44 -18.42
CA THR A 136 11.09 -4.67 -17.80
C THR A 136 10.58 -3.37 -17.21
N SER A 137 9.76 -2.63 -17.95
CA SER A 137 9.14 -1.38 -17.50
C SER A 137 8.22 -1.62 -16.30
N SER A 138 7.37 -2.63 -16.37
CA SER A 138 6.44 -2.98 -15.28
C SER A 138 7.18 -3.35 -14.00
N ASN A 139 8.26 -4.15 -14.12
CA ASN A 139 9.11 -4.49 -12.97
C ASN A 139 9.79 -3.26 -12.36
N GLY A 140 10.27 -2.32 -13.18
CA GLY A 140 10.85 -1.07 -12.68
C GLY A 140 9.83 -0.20 -11.92
N GLN A 141 8.60 -0.11 -12.43
CA GLN A 141 7.52 0.60 -11.78
C GLN A 141 7.13 -0.06 -10.44
N LEU A 142 6.96 -1.39 -10.43
CA LEU A 142 6.65 -2.15 -9.21
C LEU A 142 7.77 -2.08 -8.18
N ALA A 143 9.05 -2.10 -8.59
CA ALA A 143 10.18 -1.94 -7.69
C ALA A 143 10.18 -0.56 -7.02
N THR A 144 9.85 0.49 -7.78
CA THR A 144 9.70 1.85 -7.23
C THR A 144 8.58 1.92 -6.21
N ILE A 145 7.44 1.28 -6.50
CA ILE A 145 6.31 1.22 -5.55
C ILE A 145 6.69 0.42 -4.29
N ALA A 146 7.40 -0.70 -4.44
CA ALA A 146 7.87 -1.51 -3.33
C ALA A 146 8.84 -0.75 -2.40
N GLU A 147 9.66 0.16 -2.94
CA GLU A 147 10.49 1.06 -2.11
C GLU A 147 9.62 2.04 -1.30
N ARG A 148 8.58 2.63 -1.92
CA ARG A 148 7.65 3.52 -1.20
C ARG A 148 6.90 2.79 -0.09
N ILE A 149 6.44 1.57 -0.35
CA ILE A 149 5.79 0.71 0.65
C ILE A 149 6.74 0.40 1.81
N ARG A 150 8.02 0.10 1.53
CA ARG A 150 9.03 -0.10 2.58
C ARG A 150 9.27 1.16 3.41
N SER A 151 9.35 2.33 2.78
CA SER A 151 9.44 3.62 3.48
C SER A 151 8.24 3.84 4.40
N LEU A 152 7.01 3.53 3.95
CA LEU A 152 5.81 3.59 4.80
C LEU A 152 5.95 2.65 6.00
N GLY A 153 6.47 1.44 5.80
CA GLY A 153 6.73 0.48 6.88
C GLY A 153 7.68 1.04 7.96
N VAL A 154 8.72 1.79 7.57
CA VAL A 154 9.60 2.47 8.52
C VAL A 154 8.86 3.56 9.29
N GLU A 155 7.99 4.33 8.62
CA GLU A 155 7.16 5.34 9.29
C GLU A 155 6.17 4.74 10.29
N TYR A 156 5.60 3.56 9.99
CA TYR A 156 4.79 2.81 10.96
C TYR A 156 5.60 2.35 12.16
N ALA A 157 6.79 1.79 11.95
CA ALA A 157 7.66 1.33 13.04
C ALA A 157 8.05 2.48 13.98
N ALA A 158 8.31 3.67 13.43
CA ALA A 158 8.61 4.84 14.23
C ALA A 158 7.44 5.30 15.13
N LEU A 159 6.18 5.02 14.74
CA LEU A 159 5.02 5.30 15.60
C LEU A 159 4.91 4.31 16.77
N ASP A 160 5.26 3.05 16.55
CA ASP A 160 5.28 2.02 17.60
C ASP A 160 6.39 2.32 18.63
N ASP A 161 7.58 2.67 18.16
CA ASP A 161 8.69 3.09 19.02
C ASP A 161 8.31 4.34 19.85
N ALA A 162 7.68 5.33 19.23
CA ALA A 162 7.21 6.53 19.94
C ALA A 162 6.16 6.20 21.03
N ALA A 163 5.24 5.27 20.75
CA ALA A 163 4.27 4.81 21.73
C ALA A 163 4.90 4.03 22.90
N SER A 164 6.05 3.39 22.68
CA SER A 164 6.77 2.61 23.70
C SER A 164 7.64 3.46 24.65
N VAL A 165 8.08 4.65 24.21
CA VAL A 165 9.00 5.53 24.96
C VAL A 165 8.28 6.44 25.96
N THR A 166 6.97 6.63 25.84
CA THR A 166 6.20 7.45 26.78
C THR A 166 6.15 6.79 28.16
N PRO A 167 6.79 7.37 29.20
CA PRO A 167 6.86 6.72 30.50
C PRO A 167 5.44 6.66 31.09
N ARG A 168 5.00 5.44 31.42
CA ARG A 168 3.90 5.22 32.36
C ARG A 168 4.29 5.93 33.64
N SER A 169 3.76 7.13 33.87
CA SER A 169 4.07 7.91 35.07
C SER A 169 3.88 7.00 36.27
N GLU A 170 4.96 6.71 36.99
CA GLU A 170 4.90 6.03 38.27
C GLU A 170 4.01 6.88 39.18
N ALA A 171 2.76 6.47 39.33
CA ALA A 171 1.93 6.88 40.44
C ALA A 171 2.55 6.23 41.68
N THR A 172 3.58 6.88 42.24
CA THR A 172 4.10 6.55 43.56
C THR A 172 2.93 6.67 44.52
N THR A 173 2.46 5.49 44.96
CA THR A 173 1.43 5.31 45.95
C THR A 173 1.95 5.81 47.29
N SER A 174 1.88 7.11 47.52
CA SER A 174 2.25 7.71 48.80
C SER A 174 1.40 8.95 49.10
N ASP A 175 0.08 8.86 48.95
CA ASP A 175 -0.80 9.82 49.64
C ASP A 175 -2.23 9.32 49.94
N LEU A 176 -2.36 8.06 50.37
CA LEU A 176 -3.58 7.57 51.01
C LEU A 176 -3.41 7.54 52.53
N ARG A 177 -3.16 8.71 53.16
CA ARG A 177 -3.43 8.86 54.60
C ARG A 177 -4.93 9.11 54.79
N ARG A 178 -5.63 8.08 55.26
CA ARG A 178 -7.00 8.18 55.76
C ARG A 178 -7.06 9.23 56.88
N PRO A 179 -8.04 10.16 56.89
CA PRO A 179 -8.33 10.94 58.08
C PRO A 179 -9.00 10.04 59.12
N THR A 180 -8.39 9.95 60.30
CA THR A 180 -9.00 9.35 61.50
C THR A 180 -10.15 10.23 61.98
N PRO A 181 -11.33 9.66 62.32
CA PRO A 181 -12.41 10.43 62.91
C PRO A 181 -12.07 10.73 64.38
N ARG A 182 -12.02 12.01 64.76
CA ARG A 182 -12.02 12.39 66.18
C ARG A 182 -13.45 12.31 66.71
N HIS A 183 -13.64 11.43 67.68
CA HIS A 183 -14.83 11.43 68.54
C HIS A 183 -14.73 12.55 69.59
N ARG A 184 -15.93 13.10 69.87
CA ARG A 184 -16.34 14.08 70.89
C ARG A 184 -16.13 15.55 70.55
#